data_AF-A0A0C2EUU9-F1
#
_entry.id   AF-A0A0C2EUU9-F1
#
_cell.length_a   1.000
_cell.length_b   1.000
_cell.length_c   1.000
_cell.angle_alpha   90.00
_cell.angle_beta   90.00
_cell.angle_gamma   90.00
#
_symmetry.space_group_name_H-M   'P 1'
#
loop_
_entity.id
_entity.type
_entity.pdbx_description
1 polymer ?
#
loop_
_entity_poly.entity_id
_entity_poly.type
_entity_poly.pdbx_seq_one_letter_code
_entity_poly.pdbx_strand_id
1 'polypeptide(L)'
;MLSKLISTSAVVLLSASMATAQTSSLCNPVKGQKCPDDPAFGGVVDIDFRKGASEYFKLADGTDLNYDTTKGAEFVIAADTNAPTITSTKYLFFGTVEAVIQVAPGTGIVTSFVLQSDDLDEVDWEWLGGDTTQVQTNYFSKGDTSTYDRGGTSPVSNPQSEFHTYTLDWSPEALTWSIDGTVVRTLTYNDAKGGATYPQTPMQIKLGTWDAGGASQPDGTAEWAGGRTPFGPGSGAPYVAYYKSIKVTDRSNGVSGASSYTYTDASGTYSSIKVNTGGSTSGDSNSTETTTSKTATKASTTSTSAKASTTSTSTKESTTSTSTKESTTKPHTTATTLVPTTAVGSGNKTTTATTHSQTSPTPSATTVNTNGVAKVAVNVFGAAAAMVAAFALL
;
A
#
# COMPACT_ATOMS: atom_id res chain seq x y z
N MET A 1 10.99 48.70 0.01
CA MET A 1 10.96 47.32 0.53
C MET A 1 9.92 46.58 -0.29
N LEU A 2 10.28 45.50 -0.99
CA LEU A 2 9.33 44.68 -1.74
C LEU A 2 8.99 43.43 -0.93
N SER A 3 7.70 43.15 -0.76
CA SER A 3 7.20 41.96 -0.10
C SER A 3 7.54 40.71 -0.91
N LYS A 4 8.16 39.71 -0.31
CA LYS A 4 8.31 38.39 -0.95
C LYS A 4 6.93 37.74 -1.03
N LEU A 5 6.48 37.44 -2.25
CA LEU A 5 5.34 36.54 -2.46
C LEU A 5 5.74 35.13 -2.00
N ILE A 6 4.85 34.48 -1.27
CA ILE A 6 5.00 33.07 -0.88
C ILE A 6 4.70 32.24 -2.12
N SER A 7 5.70 31.49 -2.60
CA SER A 7 5.51 30.54 -3.69
C SER A 7 4.75 29.34 -3.16
N THR A 8 3.47 29.22 -3.49
CA THR A 8 2.67 28.02 -3.25
C THR A 8 3.19 26.90 -4.13
N SER A 9 3.79 25.86 -3.55
CA SER A 9 4.20 24.66 -4.29
C SER A 9 3.00 24.07 -5.02
N ALA A 10 3.10 23.93 -6.34
CA ALA A 10 2.07 23.24 -7.12
C ALA A 10 2.14 21.74 -6.80
N VAL A 11 1.07 21.18 -6.24
CA VAL A 11 0.90 19.72 -6.17
C VAL A 11 0.65 19.23 -7.59
N VAL A 12 1.68 18.65 -8.20
CA VAL A 12 1.63 18.11 -9.56
C VAL A 12 0.85 16.80 -9.53
N LEU A 13 -0.47 16.89 -9.72
CA LEU A 13 -1.38 15.76 -9.90
C LEU A 13 -1.15 15.10 -11.26
N LEU A 14 -0.04 14.36 -11.40
CA LEU A 14 0.22 13.48 -12.55
C LEU A 14 -0.33 12.08 -12.27
N SER A 15 -1.08 11.56 -13.23
CA SER A 15 -1.78 10.29 -13.14
C SER A 15 -0.84 9.11 -13.39
N ALA A 16 -0.32 8.51 -12.32
CA ALA A 16 0.42 7.24 -12.34
C ALA A 16 -0.49 6.02 -12.58
N SER A 17 -1.43 6.12 -13.52
CA SER A 17 -2.25 4.99 -13.96
C SER A 17 -1.41 4.05 -14.82
N MET A 18 -0.64 3.15 -14.20
CA MET A 18 -0.17 1.84 -14.74
C MET A 18 0.62 0.99 -13.73
N ALA A 19 0.28 1.04 -12.42
CA ALA A 19 0.70 0.01 -11.45
C ALA A 19 0.08 -1.39 -11.72
N THR A 20 -0.75 -1.50 -12.77
CA THR A 20 -1.61 -2.63 -13.15
C THR A 20 -0.90 -3.97 -13.37
N ALA A 21 0.42 -3.99 -13.50
CA ALA A 21 1.20 -5.23 -13.50
C ALA A 21 1.25 -5.88 -12.10
N GLN A 22 1.31 -5.08 -11.04
CA GLN A 22 1.29 -5.54 -9.65
C GLN A 22 -0.14 -5.51 -9.07
N THR A 23 -0.93 -4.49 -9.39
CA THR A 23 -2.23 -4.20 -8.77
C THR A 23 -3.42 -4.91 -9.43
N SER A 24 -3.29 -6.21 -9.71
CA SER A 24 -4.34 -7.06 -10.29
C SER A 24 -4.85 -8.17 -9.34
N SER A 25 -6.11 -8.57 -9.58
CA SER A 25 -6.79 -9.71 -8.94
C SER A 25 -7.16 -10.77 -9.99
N LEU A 26 -7.14 -12.04 -9.60
CA LEU A 26 -7.52 -13.18 -10.43
C LEU A 26 -9.04 -13.47 -10.39
N CYS A 27 -9.74 -13.00 -9.37
CA CYS A 27 -11.20 -13.09 -9.26
C CYS A 27 -11.75 -11.91 -8.46
N ASN A 28 -12.74 -11.20 -9.00
CA ASN A 28 -13.25 -9.99 -8.39
C ASN A 28 -14.71 -10.18 -7.92
N PRO A 29 -14.96 -10.36 -6.60
CA PRO A 29 -16.27 -10.76 -6.09
C PRO A 29 -17.32 -9.64 -6.24
N VAL A 30 -16.92 -8.37 -6.22
CA VAL A 30 -17.83 -7.23 -6.45
C VAL A 30 -18.31 -7.11 -7.90
N LYS A 31 -17.64 -7.77 -8.85
CA LYS A 31 -18.14 -7.98 -10.23
C LYS A 31 -19.07 -9.20 -10.36
N GLY A 32 -19.43 -9.84 -9.25
CA GLY A 32 -20.30 -11.02 -9.21
C GLY A 32 -19.61 -12.33 -9.64
N GLN A 33 -18.28 -12.35 -9.72
CA GLN A 33 -17.52 -13.57 -9.99
C GLN A 33 -17.52 -14.47 -8.73
N LYS A 34 -17.61 -15.79 -8.91
CA LYS A 34 -17.57 -16.74 -7.79
C LYS A 34 -16.13 -17.11 -7.46
N CYS A 35 -15.54 -16.37 -6.54
CA CYS A 35 -14.16 -16.57 -6.10
C CYS A 35 -14.03 -17.75 -5.11
N PRO A 36 -12.83 -18.35 -4.98
CA PRO A 36 -12.52 -19.25 -3.88
C PRO A 36 -12.50 -18.49 -2.53
N ASP A 37 -12.41 -19.22 -1.43
CA ASP A 37 -12.11 -18.62 -0.13
C ASP A 37 -10.64 -18.18 -0.06
N ASP A 38 -10.39 -16.96 0.43
CA ASP A 38 -9.05 -16.41 0.64
C ASP A 38 -8.36 -17.11 1.82
N PRO A 39 -7.25 -17.85 1.64
CA PRO A 39 -6.59 -18.54 2.74
C PRO A 39 -5.95 -17.55 3.72
N ALA A 40 -6.28 -17.65 5.00
CA ALA A 40 -5.84 -16.68 6.03
C ALA A 40 -4.40 -16.93 6.51
N PHE A 41 -3.71 -15.89 6.96
CA PHE A 41 -2.54 -16.01 7.85
C PHE A 41 -2.97 -16.52 9.23
N GLY A 42 -4.11 -16.06 9.76
CA GLY A 42 -4.79 -16.62 10.94
C GLY A 42 -4.13 -16.35 12.29
N GLY A 43 -3.11 -15.49 12.33
CA GLY A 43 -2.36 -15.14 13.54
C GLY A 43 -1.07 -14.37 13.24
N VAL A 44 -0.02 -14.61 14.03
CA VAL A 44 1.29 -13.97 13.87
C VAL A 44 2.24 -14.85 13.05
N VAL A 45 2.84 -14.29 12.02
CA VAL A 45 3.85 -14.91 11.17
C VAL A 45 5.05 -13.97 11.06
N ASP A 46 6.26 -14.48 11.28
CA ASP A 46 7.53 -13.74 11.26
C ASP A 46 8.46 -14.40 10.23
N ILE A 47 8.81 -13.67 9.18
CA ILE A 47 9.56 -14.16 8.03
C ILE A 47 10.87 -13.38 7.92
N ASP A 48 11.98 -14.10 7.91
CA ASP A 48 13.33 -13.56 7.85
C ASP A 48 14.00 -14.04 6.56
N PHE A 49 13.93 -13.22 5.50
CA PHE A 49 14.37 -13.57 4.16
C PHE A 49 15.89 -13.82 4.06
N ARG A 50 16.68 -13.44 5.07
CA ARG A 50 18.10 -13.85 5.18
C ARG A 50 18.27 -15.37 5.33
N LYS A 51 17.20 -16.09 5.66
CA LYS A 51 17.14 -17.56 5.74
C LYS A 51 16.71 -18.21 4.41
N GLY A 52 16.46 -17.41 3.37
CA GLY A 52 15.97 -17.87 2.06
C GLY A 52 14.49 -17.59 1.81
N ALA A 53 13.93 -18.27 0.83
CA ALA A 53 12.52 -18.18 0.46
C ALA A 53 11.57 -18.66 1.58
N SER A 54 10.32 -18.16 1.56
CA SER A 54 9.28 -18.51 2.53
C SER A 54 8.06 -19.09 1.83
N GLU A 55 7.46 -20.16 2.38
CA GLU A 55 6.22 -20.76 1.86
C GLU A 55 5.01 -19.81 1.86
N TYR A 56 5.09 -18.74 2.66
CA TYR A 56 4.11 -17.66 2.71
C TYR A 56 4.16 -16.74 1.48
N PHE A 57 5.14 -16.89 0.58
CA PHE A 57 5.29 -16.07 -0.63
C PHE A 57 5.54 -16.92 -1.88
N LYS A 58 4.87 -16.57 -2.98
CA LYS A 58 5.12 -17.06 -4.33
C LYS A 58 5.80 -15.98 -5.16
N LEU A 59 6.71 -16.38 -6.06
CA LEU A 59 7.27 -15.50 -7.07
C LEU A 59 6.23 -15.25 -8.17
N ALA A 60 6.22 -14.05 -8.75
CA ALA A 60 5.46 -13.76 -9.96
C ALA A 60 6.16 -14.35 -11.21
N ASP A 61 5.41 -14.58 -12.29
CA ASP A 61 5.97 -15.08 -13.54
C ASP A 61 7.10 -14.16 -14.05
N GLY A 62 8.25 -14.75 -14.39
CA GLY A 62 9.45 -14.00 -14.79
C GLY A 62 10.25 -13.37 -13.64
N THR A 63 9.87 -13.59 -12.37
CA THR A 63 10.68 -13.21 -11.20
C THR A 63 11.56 -14.39 -10.75
N ASP A 64 12.87 -14.17 -10.78
CA ASP A 64 13.86 -14.92 -9.98
C ASP A 64 14.35 -14.02 -8.83
N LEU A 65 14.68 -14.61 -7.67
CA LEU A 65 15.24 -13.88 -6.52
C LEU A 65 16.45 -14.58 -5.91
N ASN A 66 17.48 -13.80 -5.61
CA ASN A 66 18.53 -14.18 -4.67
C ASN A 66 18.10 -13.84 -3.23
N TYR A 67 18.78 -14.46 -2.26
CA TYR A 67 18.59 -14.19 -0.83
C TYR A 67 19.95 -13.99 -0.17
N ASP A 68 20.33 -12.75 0.10
CA ASP A 68 21.56 -12.42 0.83
C ASP A 68 21.38 -12.68 2.33
N THR A 69 22.37 -13.37 2.92
CA THR A 69 22.33 -13.80 4.33
C THR A 69 22.41 -12.66 5.35
N THR A 70 22.64 -11.42 4.92
CA THR A 70 22.71 -10.22 5.78
C THR A 70 21.58 -9.21 5.50
N LYS A 71 21.16 -9.09 4.24
CA LYS A 71 20.18 -8.11 3.74
C LYS A 71 18.79 -8.68 3.44
N GLY A 72 18.67 -9.97 3.14
CA GLY A 72 17.42 -10.64 2.76
C GLY A 72 17.25 -10.79 1.24
N ALA A 73 16.00 -10.81 0.78
CA ALA A 73 15.66 -11.03 -0.63
C ALA A 73 16.11 -9.86 -1.50
N GLU A 74 16.82 -10.14 -2.60
CA GLU A 74 17.39 -9.14 -3.52
C GLU A 74 16.48 -8.90 -4.73
N PHE A 75 15.93 -7.69 -4.86
CA PHE A 75 15.03 -7.31 -5.95
C PHE A 75 15.80 -6.48 -6.96
N VAL A 76 16.28 -7.14 -8.03
CA VAL A 76 17.29 -6.62 -8.95
C VAL A 76 16.67 -6.10 -10.26
N ILE A 77 16.97 -4.85 -10.60
CA ILE A 77 16.67 -4.23 -11.91
C ILE A 77 17.99 -4.04 -12.68
N ALA A 78 18.29 -4.97 -13.57
CA ALA A 78 19.45 -4.92 -14.47
C ALA A 78 19.09 -4.43 -15.88
N ALA A 79 17.82 -4.55 -16.26
CA ALA A 79 17.23 -4.08 -17.51
C ALA A 79 15.78 -3.59 -17.30
N ASP A 80 15.26 -2.85 -18.28
CA ASP A 80 13.90 -2.28 -18.34
C ASP A 80 12.76 -3.31 -18.30
N THR A 81 13.08 -4.57 -18.59
CA THR A 81 12.17 -5.72 -18.53
C THR A 81 12.15 -6.43 -17.18
N ASN A 82 12.90 -5.96 -16.18
CA ASN A 82 12.88 -6.54 -14.83
C ASN A 82 11.80 -5.87 -13.97
N ALA A 83 10.90 -6.69 -13.40
CA ALA A 83 9.92 -6.27 -12.41
C ALA A 83 9.75 -7.33 -11.29
N PRO A 84 10.86 -7.75 -10.62
CA PRO A 84 10.82 -8.78 -9.58
C PRO A 84 9.73 -8.48 -8.55
N THR A 85 8.82 -9.43 -8.37
CA THR A 85 7.66 -9.30 -7.49
C THR A 85 7.36 -10.63 -6.79
N ILE A 86 7.08 -10.57 -5.49
CA ILE A 86 6.52 -11.70 -4.73
C ILE A 86 5.19 -11.31 -4.11
N THR A 87 4.29 -12.28 -4.06
CA THR A 87 2.93 -12.12 -3.54
C THR A 87 2.68 -13.16 -2.46
N SER A 88 2.04 -12.79 -1.36
CA SER A 88 1.77 -13.75 -0.30
C SER A 88 0.81 -14.85 -0.76
N THR A 89 1.02 -16.06 -0.27
CA THR A 89 0.11 -17.21 -0.48
C THR A 89 -1.09 -17.18 0.46
N LYS A 90 -1.15 -16.17 1.34
CA LYS A 90 -2.15 -15.93 2.39
C LYS A 90 -2.62 -14.47 2.39
N TYR A 91 -3.81 -14.24 2.94
CA TYR A 91 -4.41 -12.93 3.16
C TYR A 91 -4.47 -12.61 4.66
N LEU A 92 -4.41 -11.32 5.03
CA LEU A 92 -4.81 -10.84 6.37
C LEU A 92 -6.12 -10.03 6.28
N PHE A 93 -6.91 -9.99 7.35
CA PHE A 93 -8.15 -9.22 7.39
C PHE A 93 -8.20 -8.34 8.64
N PHE A 94 -7.77 -7.08 8.47
CA PHE A 94 -7.27 -6.19 9.52
C PHE A 94 -6.06 -6.79 10.26
N GLY A 95 -5.15 -5.94 10.73
CA GLY A 95 -3.90 -6.40 11.28
C GLY A 95 -2.78 -5.39 11.23
N THR A 96 -1.56 -5.87 11.48
CA THR A 96 -0.34 -5.10 11.35
C THR A 96 0.62 -5.84 10.43
N VAL A 97 1.27 -5.12 9.51
CA VAL A 97 2.34 -5.65 8.67
C VAL A 97 3.57 -4.75 8.81
N GLU A 98 4.64 -5.30 9.37
CA GLU A 98 5.93 -4.63 9.58
C GLU A 98 6.96 -5.21 8.59
N ALA A 99 7.43 -4.40 7.64
CA ALA A 99 8.43 -4.81 6.65
C ALA A 99 9.75 -4.02 6.85
N VAL A 100 10.88 -4.73 6.86
CA VAL A 100 12.21 -4.11 7.01
C VAL A 100 12.88 -4.04 5.64
N ILE A 101 12.96 -2.83 5.07
CA ILE A 101 13.27 -2.59 3.66
C ILE A 101 14.45 -1.62 3.52
N GLN A 102 15.35 -1.89 2.58
CA GLN A 102 16.27 -0.93 1.96
C GLN A 102 15.86 -0.78 0.49
N VAL A 103 15.69 0.46 0.03
CA VAL A 103 15.09 0.82 -1.27
C VAL A 103 16.11 0.73 -2.41
N ALA A 104 15.64 0.40 -3.62
CA ALA A 104 16.49 0.46 -4.80
C ALA A 104 16.83 1.93 -5.17
N PRO A 105 18.11 2.31 -5.34
CA PRO A 105 18.47 3.61 -5.89
C PRO A 105 18.18 3.67 -7.40
N GLY A 106 18.15 4.88 -7.95
CA GLY A 106 18.06 5.14 -9.40
C GLY A 106 16.82 5.92 -9.82
N THR A 107 17.01 6.93 -10.68
CA THR A 107 15.91 7.65 -11.33
C THR A 107 15.02 6.68 -12.10
N GLY A 108 13.69 6.80 -11.99
CA GLY A 108 12.74 5.95 -12.68
C GLY A 108 12.54 4.54 -12.07
N ILE A 109 13.37 4.13 -11.11
CA ILE A 109 13.19 2.89 -10.36
C ILE A 109 12.19 3.11 -9.23
N VAL A 110 11.29 2.14 -9.03
CA VAL A 110 10.31 2.15 -7.95
C VAL A 110 10.45 0.88 -7.11
N THR A 111 10.47 1.05 -5.79
CA THR A 111 10.32 -0.03 -4.80
C THR A 111 8.92 0.06 -4.22
N SER A 112 8.25 -1.08 -4.00
CA SER A 112 6.83 -1.15 -3.70
C SER A 112 6.54 -2.12 -2.55
N PHE A 113 5.71 -1.72 -1.60
CA PHE A 113 5.12 -2.59 -0.56
C PHE A 113 3.63 -2.30 -0.48
N VAL A 114 2.85 -3.24 -1.03
CA VAL A 114 1.41 -3.09 -1.24
C VAL A 114 0.65 -4.17 -0.47
N LEU A 115 -0.46 -3.81 0.15
CA LEU A 115 -1.54 -4.72 0.52
C LEU A 115 -2.65 -4.57 -0.52
N GLN A 116 -3.17 -5.67 -1.07
CA GLN A 116 -4.28 -5.62 -2.03
C GLN A 116 -5.26 -6.80 -1.86
N SER A 117 -6.56 -6.51 -1.95
CA SER A 117 -7.64 -7.49 -1.94
C SER A 117 -8.05 -7.99 -3.33
N ASP A 118 -8.82 -9.09 -3.37
CA ASP A 118 -9.41 -9.61 -4.60
C ASP A 118 -10.48 -8.68 -5.22
N ASP A 119 -11.14 -7.83 -4.40
CA ASP A 119 -12.02 -6.78 -4.92
C ASP A 119 -11.30 -5.48 -5.34
N LEU A 120 -9.98 -5.37 -5.10
CA LEU A 120 -9.10 -4.22 -5.38
C LEU A 120 -9.25 -3.03 -4.40
N ASP A 121 -9.54 -3.31 -3.13
CA ASP A 121 -9.11 -2.43 -2.03
C ASP A 121 -7.59 -2.56 -1.87
N GLU A 122 -6.89 -1.46 -1.59
CA GLU A 122 -5.43 -1.38 -1.69
C GLU A 122 -4.84 -0.39 -0.69
N VAL A 123 -3.64 -0.68 -0.20
CA VAL A 123 -2.83 0.18 0.67
C VAL A 123 -1.37 0.04 0.29
N ASP A 124 -0.65 1.13 0.04
CA ASP A 124 0.72 1.07 -0.45
C ASP A 124 1.73 1.95 0.30
N TRP A 125 3.00 1.58 0.11
CA TRP A 125 4.17 2.42 0.20
C TRP A 125 4.94 2.32 -1.13
N GLU A 126 5.21 3.46 -1.76
CA GLU A 126 5.99 3.55 -3.00
C GLU A 126 7.19 4.49 -2.82
N TRP A 127 8.40 3.97 -3.03
CA TRP A 127 9.64 4.75 -2.98
C TRP A 127 10.21 4.94 -4.38
N LEU A 128 10.59 6.17 -4.70
CA LEU A 128 11.30 6.50 -5.93
C LEU A 128 12.80 6.42 -5.69
N GLY A 129 13.54 5.65 -6.48
CA GLY A 129 14.98 5.47 -6.32
C GLY A 129 15.81 6.74 -6.53
N GLY A 130 15.22 7.77 -7.14
CA GLY A 130 15.81 9.10 -7.28
C GLY A 130 15.55 10.08 -6.12
N ASP A 131 14.65 9.76 -5.18
CA ASP A 131 14.30 10.63 -4.05
C ASP A 131 14.79 10.04 -2.72
N THR A 132 15.82 10.66 -2.14
CA THR A 132 16.47 10.18 -0.91
C THR A 132 15.85 10.75 0.37
N THR A 133 14.68 11.40 0.28
CA THR A 133 14.14 12.27 1.35
C THR A 133 12.71 11.94 1.79
N GLN A 134 11.95 11.18 1.00
CA GLN A 134 10.55 10.86 1.28
C GLN A 134 10.11 9.53 0.67
N VAL A 135 8.95 9.05 1.12
CA VAL A 135 8.20 7.92 0.59
C VAL A 135 6.78 8.38 0.24
N GLN A 136 6.18 7.81 -0.80
CA GLN A 136 4.76 8.01 -1.10
C GLN A 136 3.92 6.95 -0.38
N THR A 137 2.76 7.37 0.12
CA THR A 137 1.74 6.50 0.69
C THR A 137 0.44 6.76 -0.06
N ASN A 138 -0.28 5.72 -0.43
CA ASN A 138 -1.55 5.86 -1.14
C ASN A 138 -2.47 4.67 -0.78
N TYR A 139 -3.73 4.76 -1.21
CA TYR A 139 -4.74 3.73 -0.97
C TYR A 139 -5.80 3.74 -2.07
N PHE A 140 -6.36 2.57 -2.37
CA PHE A 140 -7.47 2.43 -3.31
C PHE A 140 -8.62 1.63 -2.69
N SER A 141 -9.81 1.75 -3.29
CA SER A 141 -11.03 1.06 -2.88
C SER A 141 -11.74 0.56 -4.13
N LYS A 142 -12.06 -0.74 -4.19
CA LYS A 142 -12.65 -1.47 -5.33
C LYS A 142 -12.06 -1.13 -6.71
N GLY A 143 -10.76 -0.82 -6.78
CA GLY A 143 -10.05 -0.46 -8.00
C GLY A 143 -10.46 0.89 -8.60
N ASP A 144 -11.17 1.75 -7.86
CA ASP A 144 -11.50 3.10 -8.30
C ASP A 144 -10.22 3.92 -8.49
N THR A 145 -9.93 4.34 -9.72
CA THR A 145 -8.81 5.20 -10.12
C THR A 145 -9.27 6.56 -10.66
N SER A 146 -10.54 6.93 -10.43
CA SER A 146 -11.16 8.18 -10.92
C SER A 146 -10.52 9.45 -10.35
N THR A 147 -9.88 9.35 -9.19
CA THR A 147 -9.32 10.48 -8.43
C THR A 147 -7.97 10.12 -7.80
N TYR A 148 -7.02 11.05 -7.81
CA TYR A 148 -5.67 10.89 -7.23
C TYR A 148 -5.51 11.70 -5.92
N ASP A 149 -6.63 11.93 -5.23
CA ASP A 149 -6.74 12.65 -3.95
C ASP A 149 -6.31 11.82 -2.72
N ARG A 150 -5.71 10.64 -2.96
CA ARG A 150 -5.42 9.61 -1.95
C ARG A 150 -3.93 9.44 -1.67
N GLY A 151 -3.07 9.92 -2.57
CA GLY A 151 -1.62 9.94 -2.37
C GLY A 151 -1.19 11.01 -1.35
N GLY A 152 -0.12 10.73 -0.61
CA GLY A 152 0.52 11.67 0.30
C GLY A 152 1.96 11.26 0.60
N THR A 153 2.87 12.21 0.64
CA THR A 153 4.28 11.94 0.95
C THR A 153 4.55 11.97 2.45
N SER A 154 5.60 11.28 2.88
CA SER A 154 6.10 11.26 4.25
C SER A 154 7.63 11.27 4.26
N PRO A 155 8.29 12.06 5.12
CA PRO A 155 9.74 12.18 5.11
C PRO A 155 10.42 10.91 5.65
N VAL A 156 11.51 10.49 4.99
CA VAL A 156 12.40 9.42 5.46
C VAL A 156 13.82 9.71 4.96
N SER A 157 14.81 9.57 5.84
CA SER A 157 16.21 9.89 5.53
C SER A 157 16.95 8.70 4.95
N ASN A 158 17.53 8.85 3.76
CA ASN A 158 18.46 7.89 3.16
C ASN A 158 17.91 6.45 2.90
N PRO A 159 16.64 6.26 2.49
CA PRO A 159 16.04 4.91 2.43
C PRO A 159 16.71 3.97 1.41
N GLN A 160 17.50 4.49 0.47
CA GLN A 160 18.30 3.71 -0.49
C GLN A 160 19.59 3.13 0.11
N SER A 161 20.10 3.68 1.22
CA SER A 161 21.35 3.24 1.86
C SER A 161 21.17 2.68 3.27
N GLU A 162 20.04 2.96 3.91
CA GLU A 162 19.70 2.50 5.26
C GLU A 162 18.48 1.56 5.22
N PHE A 163 18.31 0.75 6.27
CA PHE A 163 17.14 -0.11 6.42
C PHE A 163 16.17 0.53 7.43
N HIS A 164 14.92 0.72 7.02
CA HIS A 164 13.85 1.21 7.89
C HIS A 164 12.80 0.13 8.09
N THR A 165 12.07 0.22 9.19
CA THR A 165 10.87 -0.59 9.46
C THR A 165 9.63 0.19 9.05
N TYR A 166 8.98 -0.25 7.98
CA TYR A 166 7.75 0.32 7.48
C TYR A 166 6.56 -0.50 7.97
N THR A 167 5.68 0.14 8.73
CA THR A 167 4.54 -0.51 9.37
C THR A 167 3.23 0.02 8.79
N LEU A 168 2.39 -0.88 8.32
CA LEU A 168 0.97 -0.65 8.10
C LEU A 168 0.21 -1.24 9.29
N ASP A 169 -0.50 -0.39 10.05
CA ASP A 169 -1.44 -0.83 11.07
C ASP A 169 -2.87 -0.49 10.65
N TRP A 170 -3.70 -1.51 10.46
CA TRP A 170 -4.97 -1.43 9.75
C TRP A 170 -6.10 -2.05 10.59
N SER A 171 -7.13 -1.27 10.88
CA SER A 171 -8.34 -1.67 11.60
C SER A 171 -9.61 -1.18 10.88
N PRO A 172 -10.83 -1.57 11.33
CA PRO A 172 -12.06 -0.99 10.81
C PRO A 172 -12.19 0.52 11.00
N GLU A 173 -11.52 1.08 12.03
CA GLU A 173 -11.62 2.50 12.41
C GLU A 173 -10.57 3.39 11.71
N ALA A 174 -9.33 2.89 11.56
CA ALA A 174 -8.23 3.67 11.00
C ALA A 174 -7.12 2.80 10.39
N LEU A 175 -6.45 3.38 9.40
CA LEU A 175 -5.27 2.86 8.72
C LEU A 175 -4.11 3.81 8.97
N THR A 176 -3.00 3.29 9.49
CA THR A 176 -1.85 4.08 9.95
C THR A 176 -0.55 3.57 9.35
N TRP A 177 0.17 4.48 8.70
CA TRP A 177 1.51 4.29 8.16
C TRP A 177 2.53 4.80 9.18
N SER A 178 3.52 3.98 9.54
CA SER A 178 4.62 4.35 10.44
C SER A 178 5.98 3.97 9.88
N ILE A 179 7.00 4.77 10.18
CA ILE A 179 8.40 4.55 9.83
C ILE A 179 9.20 4.48 11.13
N ASP A 180 9.93 3.39 11.36
CA ASP A 180 10.73 3.13 12.57
C ASP A 180 9.94 3.35 13.88
N GLY A 181 8.67 2.92 13.88
CA GLY A 181 7.74 3.06 15.01
C GLY A 181 7.14 4.46 15.19
N THR A 182 7.49 5.43 14.33
CA THR A 182 6.91 6.78 14.32
C THR A 182 5.79 6.87 13.29
N VAL A 183 4.58 7.22 13.73
CA VAL A 183 3.44 7.46 12.82
C VAL A 183 3.74 8.64 11.90
N VAL A 184 3.62 8.44 10.59
CA VAL A 184 3.78 9.49 9.57
C VAL A 184 2.48 9.88 8.89
N ARG A 185 1.51 8.95 8.81
CA ARG A 185 0.17 9.21 8.27
C ARG A 185 -0.89 8.34 8.94
N THR A 186 -2.08 8.89 9.13
CA THR A 186 -3.29 8.13 9.46
C THR A 186 -4.42 8.54 8.50
N LEU A 187 -5.22 7.56 8.08
CA LEU A 187 -6.50 7.71 7.39
C LEU A 187 -7.58 7.12 8.31
N THR A 188 -8.52 7.90 8.82
CA THR A 188 -9.68 7.32 9.51
C THR A 188 -10.72 6.85 8.49
N TYR A 189 -11.57 5.90 8.91
CA TYR A 189 -12.74 5.47 8.15
C TYR A 189 -13.59 6.65 7.65
N ASN A 190 -13.74 7.70 8.48
CA ASN A 190 -14.53 8.89 8.14
C ASN A 190 -13.84 9.78 7.08
N ASP A 191 -12.52 9.92 7.13
CA ASP A 191 -11.75 10.70 6.14
C ASP A 191 -11.80 10.05 4.75
N ALA A 192 -11.91 8.73 4.70
CA ALA A 192 -12.14 7.94 3.48
C ALA A 192 -13.59 8.05 2.96
N LYS A 193 -14.06 9.29 2.80
CA LYS A 193 -15.37 9.68 2.25
C LYS A 193 -16.53 9.02 3.04
N GLY A 194 -16.45 9.04 4.37
CA GLY A 194 -17.44 8.44 5.28
C GLY A 194 -17.46 6.90 5.26
N GLY A 195 -16.35 6.28 4.90
CA GLY A 195 -16.20 4.83 4.72
C GLY A 195 -16.33 4.36 3.27
N ALA A 196 -16.91 5.18 2.40
CA ALA A 196 -17.21 4.80 1.02
C ALA A 196 -15.97 4.46 0.18
N THR A 197 -14.79 4.98 0.55
CA THR A 197 -13.51 4.62 -0.08
C THR A 197 -12.50 4.05 0.92
N TYR A 198 -12.95 3.52 2.07
CA TYR A 198 -12.04 2.94 3.06
C TYR A 198 -11.64 1.49 2.68
N PRO A 199 -10.34 1.15 2.60
CA PRO A 199 -9.89 -0.22 2.32
C PRO A 199 -10.28 -1.17 3.46
N GLN A 200 -11.09 -2.19 3.17
CA GLN A 200 -11.87 -2.90 4.20
C GLN A 200 -12.13 -4.40 3.94
N THR A 201 -11.40 -5.02 3.02
CA THR A 201 -11.56 -6.43 2.64
C THR A 201 -10.21 -7.17 2.68
N PRO A 202 -10.16 -8.51 2.83
CA PRO A 202 -8.92 -9.25 3.07
C PRO A 202 -7.86 -9.00 2.00
N MET A 203 -6.60 -8.82 2.41
CA MET A 203 -5.51 -8.43 1.51
C MET A 203 -4.35 -9.42 1.50
N GLN A 204 -3.85 -9.74 0.30
CA GLN A 204 -2.50 -10.26 0.10
C GLN A 204 -1.46 -9.15 0.29
N ILE A 205 -0.24 -9.53 0.64
CA ILE A 205 0.94 -8.67 0.65
C ILE A 205 1.68 -8.88 -0.67
N LYS A 206 2.00 -7.80 -1.37
CA LYS A 206 2.82 -7.77 -2.58
C LYS A 206 4.06 -6.92 -2.31
N LEU A 207 5.23 -7.49 -2.57
CA LEU A 207 6.54 -6.84 -2.42
C LEU A 207 7.22 -6.89 -3.79
N GLY A 208 7.75 -5.76 -4.27
CA GLY A 208 8.34 -5.73 -5.60
C GLY A 208 9.21 -4.51 -5.90
N THR A 209 9.93 -4.57 -7.01
CA THR A 209 10.72 -3.45 -7.53
C THR A 209 10.60 -3.49 -9.04
N TRP A 210 10.47 -2.33 -9.68
CA TRP A 210 10.16 -2.24 -11.10
C TRP A 210 10.68 -0.95 -11.74
N ASP A 211 10.82 -1.00 -13.06
CA ASP A 211 11.18 0.16 -13.86
C ASP A 211 9.94 0.95 -14.32
N ALA A 212 9.66 2.06 -13.65
CA ALA A 212 8.61 3.02 -13.99
C ALA A 212 9.08 4.09 -14.99
N GLY A 213 10.40 4.33 -15.06
CA GLY A 213 11.05 5.20 -16.03
C GLY A 213 11.41 4.53 -17.36
N GLY A 214 11.07 3.25 -17.55
CA GLY A 214 11.46 2.45 -18.70
C GLY A 214 10.98 3.01 -20.04
N ALA A 215 11.64 2.68 -21.14
CA ALA A 215 11.36 3.27 -22.46
C ALA A 215 9.96 2.94 -23.01
N SER A 216 9.36 1.86 -22.55
CA SER A 216 7.98 1.43 -22.87
C SER A 216 6.91 2.04 -21.96
N GLN A 217 7.29 2.67 -20.85
CA GLN A 217 6.35 3.20 -19.86
C GLN A 217 5.71 4.52 -20.32
N PRO A 218 4.45 4.81 -19.93
CA PRO A 218 3.81 6.10 -20.22
C PRO A 218 4.62 7.29 -19.68
N ASP A 219 4.67 8.38 -20.44
CA ASP A 219 5.43 9.59 -20.08
C ASP A 219 5.08 10.12 -18.69
N GLY A 220 3.80 10.09 -18.30
CA GLY A 220 3.36 10.50 -16.96
C GLY A 220 3.81 9.57 -15.82
N THR A 221 3.99 8.28 -16.10
CA THR A 221 4.54 7.30 -15.14
C THR A 221 6.04 7.53 -14.94
N ALA A 222 6.78 7.77 -16.03
CA ALA A 222 8.20 8.09 -15.96
C ALA A 222 8.45 9.44 -15.27
N GLU A 223 7.66 10.47 -15.57
CA GLU A 223 7.75 11.77 -14.90
C GLU A 223 7.42 11.67 -13.40
N TRP A 224 6.38 10.91 -13.02
CA TRP A 224 6.08 10.61 -11.62
C TRP A 224 7.23 9.90 -10.91
N ALA A 225 7.93 8.99 -11.57
CA ALA A 225 9.11 8.29 -11.05
C ALA A 225 10.43 9.12 -11.09
N GLY A 226 10.33 10.42 -11.41
CA GLY A 226 11.45 11.36 -11.43
C GLY A 226 12.27 11.39 -12.73
N GLY A 227 11.85 10.67 -13.77
CA GLY A 227 12.46 10.68 -15.09
C GLY A 227 12.60 9.28 -15.72
N ARG A 228 13.24 9.23 -16.89
CA ARG A 228 13.56 7.96 -17.58
C ARG A 228 14.74 7.25 -16.92
N THR A 229 14.64 5.92 -16.82
CA THR A 229 15.65 5.08 -16.17
C THR A 229 16.90 4.92 -17.04
N PRO A 230 18.10 5.26 -16.54
CA PRO A 230 19.33 5.01 -17.29
C PRO A 230 19.78 3.56 -17.13
N PHE A 231 20.30 2.97 -18.20
CA PHE A 231 20.95 1.65 -18.19
C PHE A 231 22.30 1.70 -18.91
N GLY A 232 23.16 0.71 -18.65
CA GLY A 232 24.50 0.61 -19.23
C GLY A 232 25.61 1.25 -18.38
N PRO A 233 26.85 1.37 -18.92
CA PRO A 233 28.02 1.76 -18.14
C PRO A 233 27.87 3.12 -17.45
N GLY A 234 28.04 3.14 -16.12
CA GLY A 234 27.95 4.36 -15.31
C GLY A 234 26.55 4.82 -14.93
N SER A 235 25.50 4.10 -15.32
CA SER A 235 24.10 4.41 -14.95
C SER A 235 23.80 4.25 -13.45
N GLY A 236 24.48 3.33 -12.78
CA GLY A 236 24.15 2.85 -11.44
C GLY A 236 23.47 1.47 -11.44
N ALA A 237 23.03 0.98 -12.60
CA ALA A 237 22.51 -0.38 -12.74
C ALA A 237 23.61 -1.45 -12.49
N PRO A 238 23.28 -2.62 -11.92
CA PRO A 238 21.94 -3.04 -11.51
C PRO A 238 21.48 -2.34 -10.22
N TYR A 239 20.22 -1.89 -10.24
CA TYR A 239 19.57 -1.30 -9.07
C TYR A 239 18.98 -2.41 -8.20
N VAL A 240 19.14 -2.34 -6.88
CA VAL A 240 18.75 -3.45 -5.98
C VAL A 240 18.05 -2.92 -4.74
N ALA A 241 16.79 -3.33 -4.54
CA ALA A 241 16.11 -3.23 -3.24
C ALA A 241 16.33 -4.51 -2.43
N TYR A 242 16.23 -4.40 -1.11
CA TYR A 242 16.40 -5.51 -0.19
C TYR A 242 15.27 -5.57 0.82
N TYR A 243 14.55 -6.69 0.82
CA TYR A 243 13.51 -6.98 1.82
C TYR A 243 14.09 -7.98 2.83
N LYS A 244 14.40 -7.48 4.03
CA LYS A 244 15.12 -8.26 5.06
C LYS A 244 14.23 -9.23 5.80
N SER A 245 13.09 -8.74 6.23
CA SER A 245 12.12 -9.48 7.02
C SER A 245 10.74 -8.84 6.90
N ILE A 246 9.70 -9.64 7.09
CA ILE A 246 8.33 -9.17 7.21
C ILE A 246 7.61 -9.91 8.33
N LYS A 247 6.94 -9.16 9.19
CA LYS A 247 6.16 -9.66 10.32
C LYS A 247 4.71 -9.27 10.13
N VAL A 248 3.85 -10.27 10.05
CA VAL A 248 2.41 -10.15 9.86
C VAL A 248 1.73 -10.49 11.17
N THR A 249 0.81 -9.63 11.62
CA THR A 249 -0.13 -9.90 12.71
C THR A 249 -1.53 -9.79 12.14
N ASP A 250 -2.04 -10.89 11.61
CA ASP A 250 -3.41 -10.99 11.12
C ASP A 250 -4.36 -11.01 12.32
N ARG A 251 -5.22 -9.99 12.42
CA ARG A 251 -6.25 -9.88 13.47
C ARG A 251 -7.55 -10.58 13.08
N SER A 252 -7.72 -10.96 11.81
CA SER A 252 -8.88 -11.68 11.28
C SER A 252 -10.22 -11.09 11.73
N ASN A 253 -10.34 -9.76 11.73
CA ASN A 253 -11.45 -8.97 12.25
C ASN A 253 -11.92 -9.39 13.68
N GLY A 254 -10.97 -9.73 14.54
CA GLY A 254 -11.19 -10.16 15.93
C GLY A 254 -11.48 -11.66 16.12
N VAL A 255 -11.47 -12.46 15.05
CA VAL A 255 -11.80 -13.90 15.09
C VAL A 255 -10.53 -14.75 15.18
N SER A 256 -10.24 -15.29 16.36
CA SER A 256 -9.11 -16.20 16.58
C SER A 256 -9.21 -17.50 15.77
N GLY A 257 -8.10 -17.94 15.19
CA GLY A 257 -8.00 -19.24 14.50
C GLY A 257 -8.65 -19.27 13.12
N ALA A 258 -8.64 -18.14 12.41
CA ALA A 258 -9.08 -18.05 11.03
C ALA A 258 -8.25 -18.97 10.11
N SER A 259 -8.92 -19.69 9.22
CA SER A 259 -8.31 -20.50 8.18
C SER A 259 -8.55 -19.94 6.77
N SER A 260 -9.67 -19.24 6.57
CA SER A 260 -9.94 -18.52 5.32
C SER A 260 -11.01 -17.43 5.49
N TYR A 261 -11.16 -16.58 4.47
CA TYR A 261 -12.20 -15.57 4.37
C TYR A 261 -13.10 -15.85 3.16
N THR A 262 -14.41 -15.66 3.30
CA THR A 262 -15.38 -15.75 2.20
C THR A 262 -16.11 -14.43 2.02
N TYR A 263 -16.11 -13.85 0.82
CA TYR A 263 -17.06 -12.80 0.45
C TYR A 263 -18.46 -13.42 0.33
N THR A 264 -19.39 -13.06 1.20
CA THR A 264 -20.76 -13.61 1.22
C THR A 264 -21.68 -12.98 0.17
N ASP A 265 -21.31 -11.81 -0.33
CA ASP A 265 -22.03 -11.05 -1.35
C ASP A 265 -21.07 -10.10 -2.09
N ALA A 266 -21.61 -9.42 -3.10
CA ALA A 266 -20.85 -8.54 -3.99
C ALA A 266 -20.73 -7.08 -3.49
N SER A 267 -20.95 -6.79 -2.21
CA SER A 267 -20.85 -5.41 -1.68
C SER A 267 -19.41 -4.94 -1.47
N GLY A 268 -18.46 -5.86 -1.23
CA GLY A 268 -17.08 -5.51 -0.90
C GLY A 268 -16.95 -4.76 0.44
N THR A 269 -17.89 -4.98 1.36
CA THR A 269 -17.84 -4.38 2.70
C THR A 269 -17.20 -5.34 3.69
N TYR A 270 -16.53 -4.83 4.74
CA TYR A 270 -15.99 -5.70 5.79
C TYR A 270 -17.06 -6.57 6.47
N SER A 271 -18.32 -6.11 6.45
CA SER A 271 -19.49 -6.84 6.97
C SER A 271 -19.92 -8.02 6.10
N SER A 272 -19.54 -8.05 4.82
CA SER A 272 -19.76 -9.18 3.89
C SER A 272 -18.64 -10.23 3.93
N ILE A 273 -17.65 -10.08 4.81
CA ILE A 273 -16.53 -11.01 4.93
C ILE A 273 -16.78 -11.99 6.08
N LYS A 274 -17.13 -13.23 5.73
CA LYS A 274 -17.21 -14.33 6.69
C LYS A 274 -15.81 -14.86 6.97
N VAL A 275 -15.39 -14.80 8.23
CA VAL A 275 -14.18 -15.49 8.70
C VAL A 275 -14.51 -16.96 8.98
N ASN A 276 -13.83 -17.87 8.31
CA ASN A 276 -13.92 -19.31 8.54
C ASN A 276 -12.83 -19.76 9.52
N THR A 277 -13.14 -20.71 10.40
CA THR A 277 -12.20 -21.27 11.39
C THR A 277 -12.16 -22.80 11.29
N GLY A 278 -11.03 -23.40 11.70
CA GLY A 278 -10.91 -24.87 11.83
C GLY A 278 -10.40 -25.65 10.61
N GLY A 279 -9.79 -24.99 9.63
CA GLY A 279 -9.25 -25.66 8.42
C GLY A 279 -8.00 -26.52 8.64
N SER A 280 -8.19 -27.79 9.05
CA SER A 280 -7.15 -28.84 8.99
C SER A 280 -7.72 -30.25 8.86
N THR A 281 -8.51 -30.51 7.80
CA THR A 281 -8.81 -31.88 7.34
C THR A 281 -9.17 -31.90 5.86
N SER A 282 -8.72 -32.94 5.15
CA SER A 282 -9.22 -33.29 3.81
C SER A 282 -10.71 -33.67 3.88
N GLY A 283 -11.52 -33.18 2.94
CA GLY A 283 -12.95 -33.49 2.86
C GLY A 283 -13.37 -33.83 1.43
N ASP A 284 -13.47 -35.13 1.15
CA ASP A 284 -13.88 -35.63 -0.17
C ASP A 284 -15.37 -35.33 -0.43
N SER A 285 -15.67 -34.69 -1.55
CA SER A 285 -16.98 -34.07 -1.81
C SER A 285 -17.94 -35.05 -2.51
N ASN A 286 -18.39 -36.07 -1.79
CA ASN A 286 -19.51 -36.91 -2.21
C ASN A 286 -20.81 -36.57 -1.45
N SER A 287 -21.58 -35.62 -1.96
CA SER A 287 -22.96 -35.37 -1.54
C SER A 287 -23.91 -35.70 -2.69
N THR A 288 -24.40 -36.94 -2.72
CA THR A 288 -25.35 -37.45 -3.72
C THR A 288 -26.63 -36.61 -3.77
N GLU A 289 -27.12 -36.30 -4.97
CA GLU A 289 -28.44 -35.69 -5.16
C GLU A 289 -29.57 -36.57 -4.60
N THR A 290 -30.67 -35.95 -4.13
CA THR A 290 -31.97 -36.61 -4.04
C THR A 290 -33.08 -35.61 -4.33
N THR A 291 -33.78 -35.84 -5.43
CA THR A 291 -34.69 -34.87 -6.05
C THR A 291 -36.14 -35.06 -5.60
N THR A 292 -36.82 -33.96 -5.25
CA THR A 292 -38.28 -33.75 -5.33
C THR A 292 -39.27 -34.82 -4.85
N SER A 293 -40.22 -34.40 -3.99
CA SER A 293 -41.62 -34.23 -4.41
C SER A 293 -42.48 -33.47 -3.40
N LYS A 294 -43.53 -32.78 -3.89
CA LYS A 294 -44.58 -32.14 -3.08
C LYS A 294 -45.90 -32.91 -3.26
N THR A 295 -46.62 -33.17 -2.16
CA THR A 295 -48.06 -33.44 -2.16
C THR A 295 -48.67 -32.84 -0.89
N ALA A 296 -49.88 -32.28 -0.99
CA ALA A 296 -50.64 -31.75 0.15
C ALA A 296 -51.90 -32.60 0.41
N THR A 297 -52.56 -32.43 1.57
CA THR A 297 -54.04 -32.26 1.69
C THR A 297 -54.56 -32.37 3.15
N LYS A 298 -55.13 -31.25 3.64
CA LYS A 298 -56.33 -31.10 4.51
C LYS A 298 -56.40 -31.71 5.94
N ALA A 299 -56.70 -30.79 6.87
CA ALA A 299 -56.94 -30.93 8.31
C ALA A 299 -58.17 -31.74 8.77
N SER A 300 -58.18 -32.05 10.07
CA SER A 300 -59.39 -32.16 10.93
C SER A 300 -59.10 -31.71 12.37
N THR A 301 -60.11 -31.18 13.07
CA THR A 301 -60.14 -30.84 14.51
C THR A 301 -60.39 -32.11 15.36
N THR A 302 -60.35 -32.16 16.71
CA THR A 302 -61.11 -31.35 17.70
C THR A 302 -60.56 -31.45 19.15
N SER A 303 -61.06 -30.62 20.06
CA SER A 303 -60.54 -30.22 21.38
C SER A 303 -61.08 -30.93 22.63
N THR A 304 -60.35 -30.82 23.75
CA THR A 304 -60.81 -30.45 25.11
C THR A 304 -59.62 -29.82 25.89
N SER A 305 -59.70 -28.63 26.51
CA SER A 305 -60.36 -28.26 27.80
C SER A 305 -59.72 -28.96 29.01
N ALA A 306 -59.37 -28.33 30.15
CA ALA A 306 -59.76 -27.05 30.78
C ALA A 306 -58.70 -26.65 31.88
N LYS A 307 -58.70 -25.54 32.67
CA LYS A 307 -59.43 -24.25 32.75
C LYS A 307 -58.80 -23.35 33.86
N ALA A 308 -58.48 -22.07 33.54
CA ALA A 308 -58.51 -20.80 34.35
C ALA A 308 -58.00 -20.76 35.83
N SER A 309 -57.81 -19.63 36.55
CA SER A 309 -57.86 -18.15 36.38
C SER A 309 -56.88 -17.51 37.42
N THR A 310 -56.69 -16.21 37.72
CA THR A 310 -57.19 -14.84 37.38
C THR A 310 -56.10 -13.85 37.86
N THR A 311 -55.73 -12.75 37.20
CA THR A 311 -56.27 -11.35 37.35
C THR A 311 -56.49 -10.92 38.82
N SER A 312 -55.84 -9.90 39.41
CA SER A 312 -55.92 -8.43 39.18
C SER A 312 -55.07 -7.67 40.26
N THR A 313 -54.93 -6.34 40.39
CA THR A 313 -54.72 -5.18 39.47
C THR A 313 -54.32 -3.91 40.29
N SER A 314 -53.32 -3.13 39.84
CA SER A 314 -52.97 -1.70 40.14
C SER A 314 -52.96 -1.08 41.58
N THR A 315 -51.82 -0.45 41.96
CA THR A 315 -51.54 0.98 42.33
C THR A 315 -50.13 1.04 42.97
N LYS A 316 -49.21 2.01 42.81
CA LYS A 316 -49.13 3.48 42.52
C LYS A 316 -48.95 4.34 43.79
N GLU A 317 -47.94 5.23 43.74
CA GLU A 317 -47.54 6.33 44.66
C GLU A 317 -46.27 6.01 45.48
N SER A 318 -45.06 6.55 45.23
CA SER A 318 -44.52 7.94 45.23
C SER A 318 -44.28 8.55 46.63
N THR A 319 -43.03 8.88 46.93
CA THR A 319 -42.64 10.05 47.75
C THR A 319 -41.16 10.41 47.53
N THR A 320 -40.76 11.61 47.98
CA THR A 320 -39.56 12.32 47.49
C THR A 320 -38.71 12.84 48.65
N SER A 321 -37.38 12.72 48.56
CA SER A 321 -36.43 13.53 49.33
C SER A 321 -35.15 13.84 48.51
N THR A 322 -34.36 14.80 48.99
CA THR A 322 -33.86 15.89 48.12
C THR A 322 -32.56 16.51 48.66
N SER A 323 -31.72 17.02 47.73
CA SER A 323 -30.63 18.00 47.92
C SER A 323 -29.39 17.54 48.74
N THR A 324 -28.22 18.22 48.70
CA THR A 324 -27.92 19.60 48.25
C THR A 324 -26.46 19.80 47.80
N LYS A 325 -26.24 20.69 46.81
CA LYS A 325 -25.10 21.63 46.56
C LYS A 325 -23.62 21.14 46.66
N GLU A 326 -22.72 21.38 45.70
CA GLU A 326 -22.31 22.61 44.96
C GLU A 326 -21.26 23.48 45.69
N SER A 327 -20.03 23.57 45.17
CA SER A 327 -19.38 24.85 44.80
C SER A 327 -17.96 24.72 44.20
N THR A 328 -17.67 25.62 43.25
CA THR A 328 -16.38 26.17 42.74
C THR A 328 -15.06 25.74 43.42
N THR A 329 -13.96 25.48 42.67
CA THR A 329 -13.05 26.55 42.18
C THR A 329 -12.00 26.10 41.16
N LYS A 330 -11.45 27.09 40.43
CA LYS A 330 -10.19 27.09 39.62
C LYS A 330 -9.58 28.51 39.79
N PRO A 331 -8.29 28.78 39.48
CA PRO A 331 -7.22 27.88 39.05
C PRO A 331 -5.96 27.96 39.95
N HIS A 332 -4.90 27.23 39.60
CA HIS A 332 -3.54 27.66 39.93
C HIS A 332 -2.60 27.46 38.73
N THR A 333 -1.68 28.40 38.55
CA THR A 333 -0.68 28.42 37.48
C THR A 333 0.69 28.18 38.10
N THR A 334 1.55 27.38 37.45
CA THR A 334 2.99 27.38 37.74
C THR A 334 3.77 27.23 36.43
N ALA A 335 4.10 28.37 35.82
CA ALA A 335 5.17 28.45 34.83
C ALA A 335 6.46 28.89 35.55
N THR A 336 7.57 28.18 35.33
CA THR A 336 8.87 28.56 35.90
C THR A 336 9.72 29.24 34.84
N THR A 337 9.86 30.56 34.92
CA THR A 337 10.72 31.36 34.05
C THR A 337 12.11 31.51 34.66
N LEU A 338 13.17 31.12 33.95
CA LEU A 338 14.55 31.42 34.34
C LEU A 338 15.40 31.88 33.14
N VAL A 339 15.57 33.21 33.05
CA VAL A 339 16.54 33.97 32.25
C VAL A 339 16.64 35.37 32.89
N PRO A 340 17.73 36.15 32.72
CA PRO A 340 18.95 35.87 31.96
C PRO A 340 20.27 36.12 32.76
N THR A 341 21.41 35.76 32.16
CA THR A 341 22.70 36.42 32.41
C THR A 341 23.41 36.71 31.09
N THR A 342 24.11 37.85 31.00
CA THR A 342 24.63 38.42 29.76
C THR A 342 26.14 38.67 29.80
N ALA A 343 26.87 38.12 28.83
CA ALA A 343 28.14 38.63 28.32
C ALA A 343 28.23 38.17 26.84
N VAL A 344 28.31 39.01 25.80
CA VAL A 344 29.20 40.15 25.55
C VAL A 344 30.66 39.71 25.44
N GLY A 345 31.13 39.53 24.20
CA GLY A 345 32.48 39.11 23.85
C GLY A 345 32.78 39.39 22.37
N SER A 346 32.85 40.67 21.99
CA SER A 346 33.18 41.08 20.62
C SER A 346 34.68 40.94 20.35
N GLY A 347 35.05 40.26 19.26
CA GLY A 347 36.43 39.94 18.89
C GLY A 347 36.71 40.16 17.41
N ASN A 348 36.61 41.40 16.93
CA ASN A 348 36.82 41.74 15.52
C ASN A 348 38.29 41.56 15.09
N LYS A 349 38.55 40.89 13.96
CA LYS A 349 39.82 41.06 13.22
C LYS A 349 39.70 40.90 11.71
N THR A 350 39.74 42.03 11.01
CA THR A 350 39.86 42.18 9.56
C THR A 350 41.21 41.71 9.02
N THR A 351 41.23 40.99 7.89
CA THR A 351 42.24 40.93 6.78
C THR A 351 41.95 39.67 5.95
N THR A 352 41.97 39.62 4.61
CA THR A 352 42.12 40.64 3.55
C THR A 352 41.40 40.11 2.29
N ALA A 353 40.79 40.99 1.49
CA ALA A 353 40.24 40.61 0.19
C ALA A 353 41.31 40.72 -0.92
N THR A 354 41.40 39.70 -1.78
CA THR A 354 42.23 39.74 -3.00
C THR A 354 41.34 39.53 -4.22
N THR A 355 40.96 40.63 -4.87
CA THR A 355 40.20 40.60 -6.12
C THR A 355 41.13 40.38 -7.32
N HIS A 356 40.88 39.33 -8.11
CA HIS A 356 41.34 39.26 -9.49
C HIS A 356 40.16 39.05 -10.43
N SER A 357 39.95 40.03 -11.30
CA SER A 357 39.04 39.98 -12.45
C SER A 357 39.83 39.71 -13.74
N GLN A 358 39.13 39.51 -14.86
CA GLN A 358 39.66 39.29 -16.22
C GLN A 358 40.20 37.85 -16.45
N THR A 359 40.02 37.21 -17.61
CA THR A 359 39.27 37.56 -18.84
C THR A 359 38.95 36.29 -19.64
N SER A 360 37.82 36.28 -20.39
CA SER A 360 37.59 35.31 -21.46
C SER A 360 38.49 35.59 -22.68
N PRO A 361 38.83 34.56 -23.46
CA PRO A 361 38.66 34.70 -24.91
C PRO A 361 38.13 33.45 -25.63
N THR A 362 37.11 33.65 -26.45
CA THR A 362 36.69 32.79 -27.57
C THR A 362 36.49 33.76 -28.73
N PRO A 363 37.18 33.61 -29.88
CA PRO A 363 36.62 32.74 -30.92
C PRO A 363 37.63 32.06 -31.86
N SER A 364 37.19 30.99 -32.53
CA SER A 364 37.07 30.95 -34.00
C SER A 364 36.45 29.64 -34.47
N ALA A 365 35.71 29.68 -35.58
CA ALA A 365 35.20 28.50 -36.27
C ALA A 365 35.98 28.28 -37.58
N THR A 366 36.09 27.03 -38.04
CA THR A 366 36.59 26.69 -39.37
C THR A 366 35.62 25.74 -40.06
N THR A 367 34.89 26.24 -41.06
CA THR A 367 34.06 25.44 -41.96
C THR A 367 34.85 25.01 -43.20
N VAL A 368 34.82 23.72 -43.55
CA VAL A 368 35.09 23.27 -44.93
C VAL A 368 34.06 22.21 -45.32
N ASN A 369 33.56 22.32 -46.55
CA ASN A 369 32.55 21.49 -47.20
C ASN A 369 33.24 20.23 -47.84
N THR A 370 32.66 19.24 -48.53
CA THR A 370 31.36 19.10 -49.22
C THR A 370 31.13 17.61 -49.59
N ASN A 371 29.88 17.25 -49.93
CA ASN A 371 29.47 16.22 -50.92
C ASN A 371 29.70 14.70 -50.67
N GLY A 372 28.62 13.93 -50.84
CA GLY A 372 28.62 12.47 -50.92
C GLY A 372 27.20 11.88 -51.03
N VAL A 373 26.59 11.91 -52.21
CA VAL A 373 25.16 11.55 -52.42
C VAL A 373 25.00 10.14 -53.02
N ALA A 374 24.27 9.23 -52.35
CA ALA A 374 23.59 8.11 -53.01
C ALA A 374 22.44 7.46 -52.20
N LYS A 375 21.25 7.50 -52.82
CA LYS A 375 19.99 6.76 -52.63
C LYS A 375 20.01 5.41 -51.88
N VAL A 376 19.08 5.30 -50.93
CA VAL A 376 18.01 4.27 -50.80
C VAL A 376 18.16 2.95 -51.57
N ALA A 377 18.09 1.84 -50.84
CA ALA A 377 17.56 0.56 -51.31
C ALA A 377 16.65 -0.05 -50.23
N VAL A 378 15.55 -0.69 -50.63
CA VAL A 378 14.59 -1.39 -49.75
C VAL A 378 14.28 -2.76 -50.37
N ASN A 379 14.36 -3.84 -49.59
CA ASN A 379 13.46 -5.02 -49.59
C ASN A 379 13.96 -6.07 -48.55
N VAL A 380 13.24 -6.28 -47.44
CA VAL A 380 12.25 -7.35 -47.13
C VAL A 380 12.79 -8.80 -47.10
N PHE A 381 12.89 -9.43 -45.91
CA PHE A 381 12.08 -10.59 -45.44
C PHE A 381 12.63 -11.23 -44.13
N GLY A 382 11.73 -11.87 -43.34
CA GLY A 382 12.05 -12.64 -42.12
C GLY A 382 11.88 -11.84 -40.81
N ALA A 383 10.81 -11.90 -39.99
CA ALA A 383 9.74 -12.88 -39.68
C ALA A 383 9.94 -13.68 -38.35
N ALA A 384 9.59 -13.04 -37.23
CA ALA A 384 9.12 -13.63 -35.96
C ALA A 384 8.25 -12.55 -35.27
N ALA A 385 6.99 -12.76 -34.85
CA ALA A 385 6.47 -13.76 -33.91
C ALA A 385 7.09 -13.53 -32.51
N ALA A 386 6.69 -12.56 -31.68
CA ALA A 386 5.36 -12.23 -31.12
C ALA A 386 4.95 -13.08 -29.89
N MET A 387 4.98 -12.46 -28.72
CA MET A 387 4.11 -12.78 -27.58
C MET A 387 3.71 -11.48 -26.88
N VAL A 388 2.44 -11.10 -27.00
CA VAL A 388 1.77 -10.09 -26.16
C VAL A 388 0.65 -10.82 -25.44
N ALA A 389 0.86 -11.16 -24.18
CA ALA A 389 -0.08 -11.94 -23.37
C ALA A 389 -1.16 -11.05 -22.74
N ALA A 390 -1.97 -10.38 -23.58
CA ALA A 390 -3.13 -9.64 -23.13
C ALA A 390 -4.38 -10.54 -23.13
N PHE A 391 -4.73 -11.11 -21.97
CA PHE A 391 -5.98 -11.85 -21.77
C PHE A 391 -6.78 -11.30 -20.59
N ALA A 392 -7.73 -10.43 -20.89
CA ALA A 392 -8.78 -9.97 -19.98
C ALA A 392 -10.10 -9.92 -20.76
N LEU A 393 -10.73 -11.09 -20.94
CA LEU A 393 -11.96 -11.21 -21.73
C LEU A 393 -12.82 -12.42 -21.32
N LEU A 394 -13.19 -12.47 -20.03
CA LEU A 394 -14.46 -12.98 -19.47
C LEU A 394 -14.54 -12.66 -17.96
#